data_AF-A0A809ZG46-F1
#
_entry.id   AF-A0A809ZG46-F1
#
_cell.length_a   1.000
_cell.length_b   1.000
_cell.length_c   1.000
_cell.angle_alpha   90.00
_cell.angle_beta   90.00
_cell.angle_gamma   90.00
#
_symmetry.space_group_name_H-M   'P 1'
#
loop_
_entity.id
_entity.type
_entity.pdbx_description
1 polymer ?
#
loop_
_entity_poly.entity_id
_entity_poly.type
_entity_poly.pdbx_seq_one_letter_code
_entity_poly.pdbx_strand_id
1 'polypeptide(L)' 'MKFEKDDWVRSARVGAKASFIGQVKEVLDGDEYVVRDDDRKRWLRKGSELTKANPKADNDNERADQRARMQHWRL' A
#
# COMPACT_ATOMS: atom_id res chain seq x y z
N MET A 1 7.63 -8.53 13.15
CA MET A 1 6.22 -8.15 12.98
C MET A 1 5.67 -9.05 11.89
N LYS A 2 4.55 -9.76 12.10
CA LYS A 2 3.96 -10.63 11.08
C LYS A 2 2.70 -9.95 10.52
N PHE A 3 2.47 -10.10 9.22
CA PHE A 3 1.28 -9.59 8.54
C PHE A 3 0.28 -10.71 8.29
N GLU A 4 -1.00 -10.37 8.28
CA GLU A 4 -2.08 -11.32 8.02
C GLU A 4 -2.65 -11.12 6.61
N LYS A 5 -3.38 -12.12 6.12
CA LYS A 5 -4.13 -11.98 4.88
C LYS A 5 -5.13 -10.84 5.03
N ASP A 6 -5.26 -10.04 3.96
CA ASP A 6 -6.08 -8.84 3.87
C ASP A 6 -5.62 -7.64 4.72
N ASP A 7 -4.49 -7.75 5.44
CA ASP A 7 -3.81 -6.58 6.01
C ASP A 7 -3.39 -5.60 4.92
N TRP A 8 -3.45 -4.32 5.24
CA TRP A 8 -2.90 -3.27 4.41
C TRP A 8 -1.48 -2.96 4.84
N VAL A 9 -0.58 -2.90 3.86
CA VAL A 9 0.84 -2.72 4.07
C VAL A 9 1.40 -1.70 3.09
N ARG A 10 2.35 -0.90 3.56
CA ARG A 10 3.21 -0.10 2.70
C ARG A 10 4.41 -0.95 2.34
N SER A 11 4.57 -1.24 1.05
CA SER A 11 5.75 -1.89 0.51
C SER A 11 6.86 -0.86 0.30
N ALA A 12 8.08 -1.24 0.64
CA ALA A 12 9.28 -0.57 0.17
C ALA A 12 9.35 -0.57 -1.36
N ARG A 13 10.22 0.28 -1.91
CA ARG A 13 10.50 0.38 -3.35
C ARG A 13 10.82 -1.01 -3.94
N VAL A 14 10.23 -1.35 -5.07
CA VAL A 14 10.47 -2.62 -5.78
C VAL A 14 10.91 -2.36 -7.21
N GLY A 15 12.17 -2.68 -7.51
CA GLY A 15 12.80 -2.35 -8.79
C GLY A 15 12.66 -0.86 -9.13
N ALA A 16 12.03 -0.56 -10.26
CA ALA A 16 11.77 0.82 -10.70
C ALA A 16 10.54 1.48 -10.03
N LYS A 17 9.65 0.71 -9.38
CA LYS A 17 8.41 1.22 -8.78
C LYS A 17 8.69 1.78 -7.38
N ALA A 18 8.23 3.00 -7.13
CA ALA A 18 8.30 3.65 -5.82
C ALA A 18 7.55 2.83 -4.75
N SER A 19 7.74 3.18 -3.46
CA SER A 19 6.96 2.60 -2.38
C SER A 19 5.47 2.79 -2.63
N PHE A 20 4.66 1.78 -2.32
CA PHE A 20 3.22 1.80 -2.57
C PHE A 20 2.46 1.18 -1.40
N ILE A 21 1.19 1.52 -1.28
CA ILE A 21 0.27 0.87 -0.35
C ILE A 21 -0.45 -0.24 -1.10
N GLY A 22 -0.50 -1.42 -0.50
CA GLY A 22 -1.18 -2.58 -1.05
C GLY A 22 -1.79 -3.44 0.03
N GLN A 23 -2.51 -4.47 -0.40
CA GLN A 23 -3.17 -5.41 0.48
C GLN A 23 -2.49 -6.78 0.39
N VAL A 24 -2.17 -7.39 1.53
CA VAL A 24 -1.67 -8.75 1.60
C VAL A 24 -2.75 -9.71 1.11
N LYS A 25 -2.43 -10.56 0.14
CA LYS A 25 -3.35 -11.56 -0.39
C LYS A 25 -3.01 -12.97 0.03
N GLU A 26 -1.72 -13.24 0.20
CA GLU A 26 -1.23 -14.55 0.59
C GLU A 26 -0.04 -14.35 1.54
N VAL A 27 0.02 -15.17 2.58
CA VAL A 27 1.15 -15.28 3.51
C VAL A 27 1.81 -16.61 3.18
N LEU A 28 3.08 -16.56 2.81
CA LEU A 28 3.89 -17.72 2.46
C LEU A 28 4.81 -18.07 3.63
N ASP A 29 5.31 -19.31 3.64
CA ASP A 29 6.30 -19.74 4.62
C ASP A 29 7.58 -18.90 4.52
N GLY A 30 8.23 -18.64 5.65
CA GLY A 30 9.53 -17.95 5.66
C GLY A 30 9.50 -16.42 5.58
N ASP A 31 8.41 -15.77 6.04
CA ASP A 31 8.27 -14.30 6.08
C ASP A 31 8.12 -13.65 4.69
N GLU A 32 7.51 -14.39 3.75
CA GLU A 32 7.18 -13.92 2.41
C GLU A 32 5.67 -13.66 2.26
N TYR A 33 5.32 -12.62 1.52
CA TYR A 33 3.95 -12.13 1.40
C TYR A 33 3.67 -11.73 -0.05
N VAL A 34 2.48 -12.09 -0.53
CA VAL A 34 1.98 -11.60 -1.82
C VAL A 34 1.16 -10.34 -1.55
N VAL A 35 1.67 -9.19 -1.96
CA VAL A 35 1.00 -7.90 -1.81
C VAL A 35 0.39 -7.48 -3.15
N ARG A 36 -0.91 -7.20 -3.15
CA ARG A 36 -1.61 -6.64 -4.30
C ARG A 36 -1.64 -5.12 -4.19
N ASP A 37 -1.09 -4.42 -5.18
CA ASP A 37 -1.15 -2.96 -5.23
C ASP A 37 -2.46 -2.44 -5.86
N ASP A 38 -2.61 -1.12 -5.94
CA ASP A 38 -3.80 -0.46 -6.50
C ASP A 38 -4.05 -0.82 -7.98
N ASP A 39 -2.98 -1.01 -8.77
CA ASP A 39 -3.05 -1.48 -10.16
C ASP A 39 -3.51 -2.96 -10.27
N ARG A 40 -3.87 -3.59 -9.15
CA ARG A 40 -4.19 -5.01 -9.00
C ARG A 40 -3.05 -5.96 -9.35
N LYS A 41 -1.81 -5.47 -9.54
CA LYS A 41 -0.65 -6.35 -9.75
C LYS A 41 -0.23 -6.96 -8.41
N ARG A 42 0.33 -8.16 -8.48
CA ARG A 42 0.78 -8.92 -7.30
C ARG A 42 2.29 -8.89 -7.23
N TRP A 43 2.80 -8.67 -6.02
CA TRP A 43 4.22 -8.53 -5.75
C TRP A 43 4.61 -9.47 -4.61
N LEU A 44 5.67 -10.25 -4.80
CA LEU A 44 6.28 -11.05 -3.75
C LEU A 44 7.22 -10.16 -2.92
N ARG A 45 6.95 -10.03 -1.62
CA ARG A 45 7.68 -9.15 -0.69
C ARG A 45 8.07 -9.89 0.57
N LYS A 46 9.18 -9.51 1.18
CA LYS A 46 9.56 -9.99 2.52
C LYS A 46 8.94 -9.12 3.59
N GLY A 47 8.70 -9.67 4.78
CA GLY A 47 8.15 -8.92 5.90
C GLY A 47 9.02 -7.73 6.32
N SER A 48 10.33 -7.83 6.15
CA SER A 48 11.28 -6.73 6.35
C SER A 48 11.12 -5.56 5.37
N GLU A 49 10.44 -5.77 4.25
CA GLU A 49 10.16 -4.76 3.23
C GLU A 49 8.75 -4.17 3.36
N LEU A 50 7.99 -4.59 4.36
CA LEU A 50 6.61 -4.21 4.58
C LEU A 50 6.47 -3.47 5.91
N THR A 51 5.58 -2.49 5.92
CA THR A 51 5.19 -1.77 7.13
C THR A 51 3.67 -1.71 7.20
N LYS A 52 3.07 -1.87 8.38
CA LYS A 52 1.61 -1.86 8.51
C LYS A 52 1.07 -0.50 8.09
N ALA A 53 0.12 -0.49 7.16
CA ALA A 53 -0.53 0.72 6.68
C ALA A 53 -1.99 0.72 7.13
N ASN A 54 -2.51 1.88 7.50
CA ASN A 54 -3.92 2.03 7.81
C ASN A 54 -4.62 2.68 6.61
N PRO A 55 -5.36 1.93 5.79
CA PRO A 55 -5.94 2.44 4.55
C PRO A 55 -6.96 3.53 4.84
N LYS A 56 -7.61 3.51 6.01
CA LYS A 56 -8.61 4.51 6.40
C LYS A 56 -7.99 5.85 6.81
N ALA A 57 -6.71 5.87 7.19
CA ALA A 57 -5.98 7.09 7.51
C ALA A 57 -5.18 7.60 6.30
N ASP A 58 -4.59 6.72 5.50
CA ASP A 58 -3.81 7.10 4.30
C ASP A 58 -4.72 7.49 3.11
N ASN A 59 -5.86 6.83 2.91
CA ASN A 59 -6.77 7.12 1.79
C ASN A 59 -7.61 8.40 2.04
N ASP A 60 -7.96 8.72 3.30
CA ASP A 60 -8.59 10.01 3.63
C ASP A 60 -7.64 11.18 3.37
N ASN A 61 -6.32 10.99 3.56
CA ASN A 61 -5.32 12.02 3.28
C ASN A 61 -5.17 12.27 1.76
N GLU A 62 -5.18 11.22 0.94
CA GLU A 62 -5.10 11.33 -0.52
C GLU A 62 -6.40 11.90 -1.14
N ARG A 63 -7.56 11.55 -0.56
CA ARG A 63 -8.86 12.08 -0.95
C ARG A 63 -9.06 13.53 -0.52
N ALA A 64 -8.51 13.95 0.62
CA ALA A 64 -8.47 15.33 1.06
C ALA A 64 -7.57 16.20 0.14
N ASP A 65 -6.41 15.68 -0.26
CA ASP A 65 -5.47 16.36 -1.15
C ASP A 65 -6.05 16.57 -2.57
N GLN A 66 -6.80 15.59 -3.10
CA GLN A 66 -7.53 15.75 -4.36
C GLN A 66 -8.67 16.79 -4.28
N ARG A 67 -9.37 16.87 -3.15
CA ARG A 67 -10.44 17.87 -2.95
C ARG A 67 -9.90 19.30 -2.86
N ALA A 68 -8.72 19.49 -2.27
CA ALA A 68 -8.07 20.79 -2.18
C ALA A 68 -7.66 21.34 -3.56
N ARG A 69 -7.17 20.47 -4.46
CA ARG A 69 -6.76 20.87 -5.82
C ARG A 69 -7.93 21.30 -6.72
N MET A 70 -9.12 20.73 -6.54
CA MET A 70 -10.32 21.07 -7.32
C MET A 70 -10.97 22.40 -6.89
N GLN A 71 -10.70 22.87 -5.67
CA GLN A 71 -11.27 24.11 -5.15
C GLN A 71 -10.45 25.35 -5.58
N HIS A 72 -9.20 25.18 -6.02
CA HIS A 72 -8.35 26.32 -6.40
C HIS A 72 -8.59 26.81 -7.85
N TRP A 73 -9.22 26.01 -8.72
CA TRP A 73 -9.47 26.37 -10.13
C TRP A 73 -10.81 27.10 -10.37
N ARG A 74 -11.47 27.54 -9.29
CA ARG A 74 -12.74 28.25 -9.38
C ARG A 74 -12.63 29.60 -8.69
N LEU A 75 -11.71 30.43 -9.19
CA LEU A 75 -11.63 31.87 -8.97
C LEU A 75 -11.20 32.52 -10.28
#